data_AF-A0A9E1N2A7-F1
#
_entry.id   AF-A0A9E1N2A7-F1
#
_cell.length_a   1.000
_cell.length_b   1.000
_cell.length_c   1.000
_cell.angle_alpha   90.00
_cell.angle_beta   90.00
_cell.angle_gamma   90.00
#
_symmetry.space_group_name_H-M   'P 1'
#
loop_
_entity.id
_entity.type
_entity.pdbx_description
1 polymer ?
#
loop_
_entity_poly.entity_id
_entity_poly.type
_entity_poly.pdbx_seq_one_letter_code
_entity_poly.pdbx_strand_id
1 'polypeptide(L)'
;MSNPINSNELFCHLSSASIASIIRTAEGSVCYAGPGIQQEPAKAMSDVANRIGPELLTVSLDFDERVMRMGYGDIAAVQLLRDAGIVINNSHGLRNALIIVDGEGYTFTPTPLYLEAETTHDSARNALRLSHEQVSEALARLSPAAKAIAIAQTDDKEEKARIANLPVEVGAILVDDIQFQQVDNKLKEAPPVKFDLARQVRVFEPYLQYVELSLTGAAIQRHRISIPPCIQKLGSSEDLEGRLRTTFDLINKDDKLSSKSLDASLRSIRDDLTKSLGKQGRVISKAQKPLLMKRLGELRVKLKAHQDTVADELQQHLDGSRKQIIDYYLPLAIQNPSDAIHGQLLVATEPTENDVRRWLNAQLDSVFPRSETLIQDMRLEERFKDVTYETLNHKEFLQSVKKAFSGTGIDWDKAYEEFLAAGEKDSDAHEE
;
A
#
# COMPACT_ATOMS: atom_id res chain seq x y z
N MET A 1 -9.88 -26.09 -35.94
CA MET A 1 -10.87 -26.82 -35.10
C MET A 1 -10.15 -28.03 -34.53
N SER A 2 -9.47 -27.85 -33.41
CA SER A 2 -8.76 -28.91 -32.68
C SER A 2 -9.75 -29.54 -31.70
N ASN A 3 -9.97 -30.85 -31.79
CA ASN A 3 -10.73 -31.60 -30.79
C ASN A 3 -10.06 -31.42 -29.42
N PRO A 4 -10.73 -30.89 -28.37
CA PRO A 4 -9.99 -30.38 -27.22
C PRO A 4 -9.51 -31.46 -26.25
N ILE A 5 -10.01 -32.70 -26.35
CA ILE A 5 -9.66 -33.77 -25.41
C ILE A 5 -9.56 -35.07 -26.19
N ASN A 6 -8.37 -35.65 -26.22
CA ASN A 6 -8.15 -37.00 -26.73
C ASN A 6 -8.91 -37.97 -25.82
N SER A 7 -10.00 -38.57 -26.33
CA SER A 7 -11.08 -39.20 -25.55
C SER A 7 -10.71 -40.51 -24.84
N ASN A 8 -9.42 -40.77 -24.58
CA ASN A 8 -8.93 -41.98 -23.92
C ASN A 8 -7.83 -41.71 -22.87
N GLU A 9 -7.46 -40.46 -22.62
CA GLU A 9 -6.42 -40.14 -21.64
C GLU A 9 -6.99 -40.06 -20.22
N LEU A 10 -6.36 -40.77 -19.28
CA LEU A 10 -6.73 -40.74 -17.86
C LEU A 10 -6.39 -39.39 -17.22
N PHE A 11 -5.18 -38.89 -17.47
CA PHE A 11 -4.74 -37.55 -17.05
C PHE A 11 -5.04 -36.56 -18.17
N CYS A 12 -5.72 -35.48 -17.85
CA CYS A 12 -6.11 -34.45 -18.81
C CYS A 12 -5.84 -33.05 -18.24
N HIS A 13 -6.03 -32.05 -19.11
CA HIS A 13 -5.98 -30.65 -18.75
C HIS A 13 -7.37 -30.03 -18.92
N LEU A 14 -7.86 -29.36 -17.88
CA LEU A 14 -9.12 -28.64 -17.87
C LEU A 14 -8.86 -27.17 -17.53
N SER A 15 -8.76 -26.35 -18.58
CA SER A 15 -8.90 -24.89 -18.50
C SER A 15 -10.38 -24.48 -18.52
N SER A 16 -10.64 -23.23 -18.20
CA SER A 16 -11.97 -22.61 -18.32
C SER A 16 -12.57 -22.79 -19.72
N ALA A 17 -11.75 -22.64 -20.76
CA ALA A 17 -12.17 -22.83 -22.15
C ALA A 17 -12.52 -24.29 -22.47
N SER A 18 -11.70 -25.24 -22.02
CA SER A 18 -11.94 -26.67 -22.22
C SER A 18 -13.19 -27.13 -21.48
N ILE A 19 -13.37 -26.71 -20.22
CA ILE A 19 -14.58 -26.97 -19.43
C ILE A 19 -15.81 -26.42 -20.17
N ALA A 20 -15.76 -25.17 -20.63
CA ALA A 20 -16.86 -24.56 -21.39
C ALA A 20 -17.16 -25.31 -22.71
N SER A 21 -16.15 -25.86 -23.37
CA SER A 21 -16.33 -26.69 -24.57
C SER A 21 -17.06 -28.00 -24.24
N ILE A 22 -16.71 -28.68 -23.16
CA ILE A 22 -17.37 -29.92 -22.72
C ILE A 22 -18.83 -29.63 -22.33
N ILE A 23 -19.08 -28.54 -21.59
CA ILE A 23 -20.43 -28.16 -21.19
C ILE A 23 -21.32 -27.95 -22.42
N ARG A 24 -20.82 -27.28 -23.46
CA ARG A 24 -21.59 -27.00 -24.67
C ARG A 24 -22.09 -28.24 -25.40
N THR A 25 -21.45 -29.40 -25.23
CA THR A 25 -21.90 -30.65 -25.89
C THR A 25 -23.05 -31.32 -25.17
N ALA A 26 -23.46 -30.85 -23.98
CA ALA A 26 -24.47 -31.50 -23.16
C ALA A 26 -25.84 -31.60 -23.87
N GLU A 27 -26.46 -32.77 -23.90
CA GLU A 27 -27.81 -33.01 -24.40
C GLU A 27 -28.76 -33.49 -23.28
N GLY A 28 -28.23 -33.90 -22.13
CA GLY A 28 -29.00 -34.47 -21.02
C GLY A 28 -28.84 -33.71 -19.70
N SER A 29 -27.66 -33.67 -19.11
CA SER A 29 -27.45 -33.05 -17.79
C SER A 29 -26.03 -32.55 -17.58
N VAL A 30 -25.89 -31.46 -16.83
CA VAL A 30 -24.58 -30.92 -16.43
C VAL A 30 -24.52 -30.79 -14.92
N CYS A 31 -23.47 -31.35 -14.33
CA CYS A 31 -23.23 -31.28 -12.90
C CYS A 31 -21.84 -30.67 -12.67
N TYR A 32 -21.78 -29.52 -12.00
CA TYR A 32 -20.55 -28.83 -11.66
C TYR A 32 -20.42 -28.67 -10.15
N ALA A 33 -19.26 -29.02 -9.61
CA ALA A 33 -18.89 -28.70 -8.24
C ALA A 33 -17.46 -28.17 -8.19
N GLY A 34 -17.19 -27.12 -7.43
CA GLY A 34 -15.83 -26.64 -7.23
C GLY A 34 -15.74 -25.47 -6.24
N PRO A 35 -14.53 -25.02 -5.87
CA PRO A 35 -14.35 -23.81 -5.06
C PRO A 35 -15.07 -22.59 -5.64
N GLY A 36 -15.02 -22.40 -6.96
CA GLY A 36 -15.72 -21.34 -7.67
C GLY A 36 -15.92 -21.70 -9.13
N ILE A 37 -16.46 -20.76 -9.89
CA ILE A 37 -16.66 -20.91 -11.34
C ILE A 37 -16.25 -19.62 -12.05
N GLN A 38 -15.59 -19.77 -13.20
CA GLN A 38 -15.19 -18.65 -14.06
C GLN A 38 -16.31 -18.30 -15.06
N GLN A 39 -16.25 -17.11 -15.64
CA GLN A 39 -17.30 -16.61 -16.53
C GLN A 39 -17.50 -17.48 -17.78
N GLU A 40 -16.44 -18.05 -18.35
CA GLU A 40 -16.53 -18.87 -19.56
C GLU A 40 -17.35 -20.16 -19.36
N PRO A 41 -17.03 -21.02 -18.36
CA PRO A 41 -17.89 -22.15 -18.00
C PRO A 41 -19.31 -21.72 -17.63
N ALA A 42 -19.49 -20.66 -16.83
CA ALA A 42 -20.81 -20.20 -16.41
C ALA A 42 -21.68 -19.76 -17.60
N LYS A 43 -21.08 -19.07 -18.59
CA LYS A 43 -21.76 -18.70 -19.83
C LYS A 43 -22.17 -19.94 -20.63
N ALA A 44 -21.29 -20.93 -20.75
CA ALA A 44 -21.63 -22.19 -21.41
C ALA A 44 -22.79 -22.92 -20.71
N MET A 45 -22.84 -22.92 -19.37
CA MET A 45 -23.96 -23.49 -18.62
C MET A 45 -25.26 -22.72 -18.88
N SER A 46 -25.22 -21.39 -18.90
CA SER A 46 -26.39 -20.56 -19.24
C SER A 46 -26.91 -20.84 -20.65
N ASP A 47 -26.02 -20.95 -21.64
CA ASP A 47 -26.38 -21.30 -23.03
C ASP A 47 -27.06 -22.68 -23.10
N VAL A 48 -26.56 -23.65 -22.33
CA VAL A 48 -27.10 -25.02 -22.27
C VAL A 48 -28.42 -25.07 -21.51
N ALA A 49 -28.58 -24.34 -20.41
CA ALA A 49 -29.83 -24.27 -19.67
C ALA A 49 -30.99 -23.79 -20.53
N ASN A 50 -30.74 -22.85 -21.46
CA ASN A 50 -31.74 -22.42 -22.43
C ASN A 50 -32.16 -23.52 -23.42
N ARG A 51 -31.33 -24.54 -23.63
CA ARG A 51 -31.57 -25.65 -24.57
C ARG A 51 -32.20 -26.86 -23.90
N ILE A 52 -31.70 -27.28 -22.74
CA ILE A 52 -32.12 -28.53 -22.07
C ILE A 52 -32.95 -28.30 -20.80
N GLY A 53 -33.07 -27.05 -20.33
CA GLY A 53 -33.77 -26.70 -19.09
C GLY A 53 -32.81 -26.51 -17.91
N PRO A 54 -32.96 -25.44 -17.10
CA PRO A 54 -32.08 -25.16 -15.96
C PRO A 54 -32.13 -26.23 -14.87
N GLU A 55 -33.22 -27.00 -14.77
CA GLU A 55 -33.39 -28.10 -13.81
C GLU A 55 -32.46 -29.29 -14.05
N LEU A 56 -31.90 -29.43 -15.25
CA LEU A 56 -30.91 -30.45 -15.61
C LEU A 56 -29.47 -29.99 -15.33
N LEU A 57 -29.29 -28.77 -14.81
CA LEU A 57 -28.01 -28.21 -14.43
C LEU A 57 -27.92 -28.06 -12.92
N THR A 58 -26.89 -28.66 -12.33
CA THR A 58 -26.61 -28.57 -10.89
C THR A 58 -25.27 -27.92 -10.66
N VAL A 59 -25.22 -26.88 -9.82
CA VAL A 59 -23.99 -26.17 -9.46
C VAL A 59 -23.81 -26.16 -7.93
N SER A 60 -22.64 -26.59 -7.47
CA SER A 60 -22.23 -26.53 -6.05
C SER A 60 -20.88 -25.79 -5.90
N LEU A 61 -20.87 -24.64 -5.21
CA LEU A 61 -19.70 -23.77 -5.07
C LEU A 61 -19.34 -23.53 -3.60
N ASP A 62 -18.08 -23.27 -3.27
CA ASP A 62 -17.74 -22.61 -2.00
C ASP A 62 -17.98 -21.10 -2.14
N PHE A 63 -19.25 -20.69 -1.96
CA PHE A 63 -19.70 -19.32 -2.21
C PHE A 63 -19.30 -18.39 -1.05
N ASP A 64 -18.02 -18.03 -1.04
CA ASP A 64 -17.38 -17.17 -0.06
C ASP A 64 -16.42 -16.17 -0.74
N GLU A 65 -16.42 -14.93 -0.25
CA GLU A 65 -15.56 -13.87 -0.77
C GLU A 65 -14.07 -14.23 -0.76
N ARG A 66 -13.61 -15.01 0.23
CA ARG A 66 -12.21 -15.41 0.38
C ARG A 66 -11.79 -16.33 -0.76
N VAL A 67 -12.72 -17.14 -1.25
CA VAL A 67 -12.49 -18.06 -2.37
C VAL A 67 -12.38 -17.29 -3.68
N MET A 68 -13.28 -16.33 -3.91
CA MET A 68 -13.20 -15.42 -5.06
C MET A 68 -11.94 -14.53 -5.01
N ARG A 69 -11.51 -14.10 -3.82
CA ARG A 69 -10.26 -13.36 -3.60
C ARG A 69 -9.00 -14.17 -3.86
N MET A 70 -9.06 -15.50 -3.90
CA MET A 70 -7.97 -16.35 -4.35
C MET A 70 -8.00 -16.56 -5.88
N GLY A 71 -9.05 -16.11 -6.56
CA GLY A 71 -9.22 -16.23 -8.01
C GLY A 71 -9.86 -17.54 -8.47
N TYR A 72 -10.50 -18.30 -7.56
CA TYR A 72 -11.19 -19.55 -7.92
C TYR A 72 -12.53 -19.35 -8.65
N GLY A 73 -13.08 -18.14 -8.63
CA GLY A 73 -14.33 -17.83 -9.33
C GLY A 73 -14.65 -16.35 -9.32
N ASP A 74 -15.67 -15.99 -10.08
CA ASP A 74 -16.11 -14.61 -10.29
C ASP A 74 -17.56 -14.44 -9.85
N ILE A 75 -17.85 -13.35 -9.13
CA ILE A 75 -19.22 -13.00 -8.73
C ILE A 75 -20.12 -12.79 -9.96
N ALA A 76 -19.58 -12.28 -11.07
CA ALA A 76 -20.30 -12.13 -12.32
C ALA A 76 -20.67 -13.48 -12.94
N ALA A 77 -19.82 -14.50 -12.78
CA ALA A 77 -20.13 -15.86 -13.23
C ALA A 77 -21.30 -16.47 -12.43
N VAL A 78 -21.33 -16.22 -11.13
CA VAL A 78 -22.47 -16.65 -10.28
C VAL A 78 -23.74 -15.90 -10.69
N GLN A 79 -23.69 -14.59 -10.94
CA GLN A 79 -24.85 -13.84 -11.43
C GLN A 79 -25.40 -14.41 -12.74
N LEU A 80 -24.53 -14.74 -13.71
CA LEU A 80 -24.94 -15.34 -14.98
C LEU A 80 -25.73 -16.65 -14.80
N LEU A 81 -25.29 -17.51 -13.88
CA LEU A 81 -25.97 -18.76 -13.58
C LEU A 81 -27.35 -18.50 -12.95
N ARG A 82 -27.44 -17.55 -12.03
CA ARG A 82 -28.71 -17.17 -11.37
C ARG A 82 -29.71 -16.59 -12.35
N ASP A 83 -29.25 -15.72 -13.25
CA ASP A 83 -30.08 -15.11 -14.30
C ASP A 83 -30.64 -16.16 -15.28
N ALA A 84 -29.89 -17.25 -15.49
CA ALA A 84 -30.33 -18.41 -16.28
C ALA A 84 -31.29 -19.36 -15.52
N GLY A 85 -31.63 -19.06 -14.26
CA GLY A 85 -32.47 -19.90 -13.42
C GLY A 85 -31.79 -21.16 -12.88
N ILE A 86 -30.47 -21.27 -12.99
CA ILE A 86 -29.70 -22.42 -12.51
C ILE A 86 -29.57 -22.34 -10.99
N VAL A 87 -29.90 -23.43 -10.30
CA VAL A 87 -29.79 -23.52 -8.85
C VAL A 87 -28.32 -23.66 -8.44
N ILE A 88 -27.89 -22.77 -7.54
CA ILE A 88 -26.52 -22.75 -7.01
C ILE A 88 -26.56 -23.10 -5.53
N ASN A 89 -25.82 -24.12 -5.15
CA ASN A 89 -25.64 -24.55 -3.77
C ASN A 89 -24.30 -24.08 -3.23
N ASN A 90 -24.28 -23.64 -1.98
CA ASN A 90 -23.09 -23.34 -1.22
C ASN A 90 -22.60 -24.59 -0.47
N SER A 91 -21.36 -24.98 -0.76
CA SER A 91 -20.62 -26.12 -0.21
C SER A 91 -19.31 -25.62 0.38
N HIS A 92 -19.33 -25.22 1.66
CA HIS A 92 -18.19 -24.60 2.32
C HIS A 92 -16.95 -25.49 2.33
N GLY A 93 -15.80 -24.93 1.96
CA GLY A 93 -14.51 -25.63 1.98
C GLY A 93 -14.25 -26.55 0.79
N LEU A 94 -15.07 -26.50 -0.25
CA LEU A 94 -14.84 -27.28 -1.49
C LEU A 94 -13.58 -26.77 -2.19
N ARG A 95 -12.58 -27.64 -2.41
CA ARG A 95 -11.28 -27.26 -3.01
C ARG A 95 -10.90 -28.11 -4.22
N ASN A 96 -11.45 -29.31 -4.31
CA ASN A 96 -11.42 -30.11 -5.52
C ASN A 96 -12.65 -29.78 -6.36
N ALA A 97 -12.53 -29.86 -7.68
CA ALA A 97 -13.65 -29.69 -8.59
C ALA A 97 -14.02 -30.98 -9.31
N LEU A 98 -15.27 -31.01 -9.75
CA LEU A 98 -15.93 -32.09 -10.46
C LEU A 98 -16.79 -31.47 -11.55
N ILE A 99 -16.67 -32.00 -12.76
CA ILE A 99 -17.63 -31.74 -13.83
C ILE A 99 -18.11 -33.06 -14.40
N ILE A 100 -19.42 -33.20 -14.57
CA ILE A 100 -20.05 -34.34 -15.23
C ILE A 100 -20.99 -33.80 -16.29
N VAL A 101 -20.84 -34.25 -17.53
CA VAL A 101 -21.69 -33.91 -18.67
C VAL A 101 -22.16 -35.20 -19.32
N ASP A 102 -23.46 -35.44 -19.31
CA ASP A 102 -24.10 -36.63 -19.92
C ASP A 102 -23.46 -37.97 -19.54
N GLY A 103 -23.02 -38.10 -18.28
CA GLY A 103 -22.39 -39.32 -17.76
C GLY A 103 -20.87 -39.42 -17.99
N GLU A 104 -20.26 -38.45 -18.67
CA GLU A 104 -18.81 -38.29 -18.76
C GLU A 104 -18.32 -37.34 -17.68
N GLY A 105 -17.38 -37.78 -16.83
CA GLY A 105 -16.97 -37.03 -15.65
C GLY A 105 -15.47 -36.83 -15.51
N TYR A 106 -15.11 -35.70 -14.92
CA TYR A 106 -13.73 -35.31 -14.64
C TYR A 106 -13.64 -34.69 -13.25
N THR A 107 -12.61 -35.04 -12.51
CA THR A 107 -12.20 -34.29 -11.31
C THR A 107 -10.94 -33.49 -11.62
N PHE A 108 -10.84 -32.27 -11.11
CA PHE A 108 -9.73 -31.39 -11.43
C PHE A 108 -9.42 -30.42 -10.31
N THR A 109 -8.19 -29.93 -10.28
CA THR A 109 -7.77 -28.87 -9.36
C THR A 109 -7.90 -27.53 -10.07
N PRO A 110 -8.86 -26.67 -9.69
CA PRO A 110 -9.04 -25.38 -10.35
C PRO A 110 -7.85 -24.47 -10.09
N THR A 111 -7.51 -23.66 -11.09
CA THR A 111 -6.45 -22.67 -11.00
C THR A 111 -6.93 -21.44 -10.20
N PRO A 112 -6.30 -21.09 -9.08
CA PRO A 112 -6.55 -19.82 -8.40
C PRO A 112 -5.99 -18.66 -9.25
N LEU A 113 -6.80 -18.09 -10.15
CA LEU A 113 -6.37 -17.14 -11.19
C LEU A 113 -5.76 -15.83 -10.70
N TYR A 114 -5.84 -15.56 -9.39
CA TYR A 114 -5.12 -14.44 -8.82
C TYR A 114 -3.73 -14.87 -8.38
N LEU A 115 -3.51 -16.11 -7.95
CA LEU A 115 -2.21 -16.61 -7.50
C LEU A 115 -1.31 -17.10 -8.65
N GLU A 116 -1.91 -17.65 -9.71
CA GLU A 116 -1.19 -18.18 -10.87
C GLU A 116 -2.03 -18.02 -12.15
N ALA A 117 -1.36 -17.91 -13.30
CA ALA A 117 -2.03 -17.82 -14.59
C ALA A 117 -2.63 -19.17 -15.01
N GLU A 118 -3.75 -19.13 -15.72
CA GLU A 118 -4.30 -20.33 -16.34
C GLU A 118 -3.39 -20.78 -17.49
N THR A 119 -2.91 -22.02 -17.43
CA THR A 119 -2.09 -22.59 -18.49
C THR A 119 -2.99 -23.06 -19.64
N THR A 120 -2.54 -22.86 -20.87
CA THR A 120 -3.24 -23.36 -22.08
C THR A 120 -2.53 -24.56 -22.71
N HIS A 121 -1.43 -25.01 -22.12
CA HIS A 121 -0.63 -26.12 -22.63
C HIS A 121 -1.17 -27.47 -22.14
N ASP A 122 -1.36 -28.42 -23.05
CA ASP A 122 -1.85 -29.78 -22.75
C ASP A 122 -0.91 -30.59 -21.83
N SER A 123 0.34 -30.13 -21.64
CA SER A 123 1.29 -30.73 -20.70
C SER A 123 0.96 -30.44 -19.24
N ALA A 124 0.19 -29.39 -18.94
CA ALA A 124 -0.22 -29.02 -17.58
C ALA A 124 -1.38 -29.91 -17.13
N ARG A 125 -1.10 -31.14 -16.70
CA ARG A 125 -2.14 -32.06 -16.24
C ARG A 125 -2.71 -31.61 -14.89
N ASN A 126 -3.95 -31.13 -14.86
CA ASN A 126 -4.67 -30.74 -13.64
C ASN A 126 -5.94 -31.56 -13.36
N ALA A 127 -6.26 -32.53 -14.23
CA ALA A 127 -7.51 -33.26 -14.20
C ALA A 127 -7.35 -34.78 -14.40
N LEU A 128 -8.30 -35.53 -13.86
CA LEU A 128 -8.46 -36.98 -14.02
C LEU A 128 -9.85 -37.27 -14.58
N ARG A 129 -9.91 -38.10 -15.63
CA ARG A 129 -11.18 -38.66 -16.10
C ARG A 129 -11.66 -39.75 -15.15
N LEU A 130 -12.95 -39.72 -14.84
CA LEU A 130 -13.60 -40.67 -13.95
C LEU A 130 -14.11 -41.88 -14.73
N SER A 131 -14.09 -43.06 -14.12
CA SER A 131 -14.82 -44.22 -14.63
C SER A 131 -16.33 -44.02 -14.51
N HIS A 132 -17.11 -44.78 -15.27
CA HIS A 132 -18.57 -44.72 -15.19
C HIS A 132 -19.10 -45.00 -13.76
N GLU A 133 -18.48 -45.94 -13.05
CA GLU A 133 -18.79 -46.24 -11.65
C GLU A 133 -18.50 -45.03 -10.74
N GLN A 134 -17.36 -44.37 -10.92
CA GLN A 134 -17.00 -43.17 -10.15
C GLN A 134 -17.95 -42.00 -10.45
N VAL A 135 -18.40 -41.84 -11.70
CA VAL A 135 -19.40 -40.83 -12.08
C VAL A 135 -20.72 -41.10 -11.37
N SER A 136 -21.21 -42.34 -11.38
CA SER A 136 -22.44 -42.73 -10.68
C SER A 136 -22.34 -42.46 -9.17
N GLU A 137 -21.23 -42.86 -8.54
CA GLU A 137 -20.98 -42.64 -7.11
C GLU A 137 -20.92 -41.13 -6.76
N ALA A 138 -20.36 -40.30 -7.64
CA ALA A 138 -20.27 -38.86 -7.47
C ALA A 138 -21.64 -38.18 -7.59
N LEU A 139 -22.42 -38.49 -8.64
CA LEU A 139 -23.78 -37.94 -8.81
C LEU A 139 -24.67 -38.31 -7.62
N ALA A 140 -24.59 -39.54 -7.13
CA ALA A 140 -25.38 -40.02 -6.00
C ALA A 140 -25.10 -39.27 -4.69
N ARG A 141 -23.92 -38.66 -4.52
CA ARG A 141 -23.48 -38.03 -3.25
C ARG A 141 -23.33 -36.53 -3.31
N LEU A 142 -23.37 -35.93 -4.50
CA LEU A 142 -23.07 -34.51 -4.66
C LEU A 142 -24.21 -33.60 -4.18
N SER A 143 -25.44 -33.86 -4.59
CA SER A 143 -26.59 -33.02 -4.22
C SER A 143 -27.89 -33.79 -4.39
N PRO A 144 -29.01 -33.32 -3.81
CA PRO A 144 -30.32 -33.92 -4.03
C PRO A 144 -30.73 -33.97 -5.52
N ALA A 145 -30.42 -32.90 -6.28
CA ALA A 145 -30.72 -32.83 -7.71
C ALA A 145 -29.87 -33.81 -8.52
N ALA A 146 -28.56 -33.87 -8.26
CA ALA A 146 -27.65 -34.81 -8.92
C ALA A 146 -28.02 -36.27 -8.61
N LYS A 147 -28.45 -36.56 -7.38
CA LYS A 147 -28.94 -37.88 -7.01
C LYS A 147 -30.22 -38.25 -7.77
N ALA A 148 -31.16 -37.33 -7.93
CA ALA A 148 -32.36 -37.58 -8.71
C ALA A 148 -32.02 -37.92 -10.18
N ILE A 149 -31.04 -37.22 -10.76
CA ILE A 149 -30.51 -37.52 -12.10
C ILE A 149 -29.91 -38.94 -12.14
N ALA A 150 -29.07 -39.31 -11.16
CA ALA A 150 -28.50 -40.66 -11.08
C ALA A 150 -29.56 -41.77 -11.00
N ILE A 151 -30.62 -41.57 -10.20
CA ILE A 151 -31.74 -42.51 -10.08
C ILE A 151 -32.50 -42.62 -11.41
N ALA A 152 -32.69 -41.51 -12.12
CA ALA A 152 -33.39 -41.47 -13.41
C ALA A 152 -32.60 -42.14 -14.54
N GLN A 153 -31.26 -42.05 -14.51
CA GLN A 153 -30.36 -42.63 -15.52
C GLN A 153 -30.08 -44.13 -15.29
N THR A 154 -30.39 -44.65 -14.11
CA THR A 154 -30.24 -46.08 -13.81
C THR A 154 -31.50 -46.82 -14.25
N ASP A 155 -31.40 -48.01 -14.85
CA ASP A 155 -32.56 -48.86 -15.16
C ASP A 155 -32.76 -49.99 -14.15
N ASP A 156 -31.70 -50.41 -13.46
CA ASP A 156 -31.73 -51.47 -12.46
C ASP A 156 -32.43 -51.03 -11.16
N LYS A 157 -33.38 -51.86 -10.70
CA LYS A 157 -34.18 -51.60 -9.50
C LYS A 157 -33.37 -51.73 -8.21
N GLU A 158 -32.41 -52.67 -8.14
CA GLU A 158 -31.59 -52.84 -6.95
C GLU A 158 -30.65 -51.65 -6.78
N GLU A 159 -30.05 -51.21 -7.89
CA GLU A 159 -29.16 -50.06 -7.92
C GLU A 159 -29.89 -48.74 -7.61
N LYS A 160 -31.11 -48.54 -8.11
CA LYS A 160 -31.97 -47.40 -7.71
C LYS A 160 -32.17 -47.33 -6.20
N ALA A 161 -32.46 -48.48 -5.58
CA ALA A 161 -32.65 -48.56 -4.14
C ALA A 161 -31.35 -48.26 -3.37
N ARG A 162 -30.20 -48.72 -3.90
CA ARG A 162 -28.88 -48.40 -3.34
C ARG A 162 -28.61 -46.90 -3.40
N ILE A 163 -28.74 -46.26 -4.56
CA ILE A 163 -28.50 -44.83 -4.78
C ILE A 163 -29.41 -43.97 -3.90
N ALA A 164 -30.68 -44.33 -3.79
CA ALA A 164 -31.65 -43.60 -2.95
C ALA A 164 -31.24 -43.57 -1.47
N ASN A 165 -30.61 -44.64 -0.96
CA ASN A 165 -30.20 -44.78 0.43
C ASN A 165 -28.81 -44.18 0.75
N LEU A 166 -28.02 -43.80 -0.25
CA LEU A 166 -26.73 -43.14 -0.02
C LEU A 166 -26.93 -41.77 0.65
N PRO A 167 -26.04 -41.31 1.54
CA PRO A 167 -26.09 -39.93 2.04
C PRO A 167 -25.61 -38.94 0.97
N VAL A 168 -26.10 -37.70 1.03
CA VAL A 168 -25.47 -36.58 0.30
C VAL A 168 -24.31 -36.07 1.17
N GLU A 169 -23.12 -36.00 0.61
CA GLU A 169 -21.88 -35.69 1.34
C GLU A 169 -21.41 -34.25 1.10
N VAL A 170 -21.67 -33.71 -0.09
CA VAL A 170 -21.33 -32.33 -0.42
C VAL A 170 -22.49 -31.45 0.02
N GLY A 171 -22.31 -30.73 1.12
CA GLY A 171 -23.35 -29.90 1.73
C GLY A 171 -23.97 -28.95 0.70
N ALA A 172 -25.29 -28.89 0.64
CA ALA A 172 -26.03 -28.10 -0.34
C ALA A 172 -26.96 -27.10 0.36
N ILE A 173 -26.43 -25.92 0.68
CA ILE A 173 -27.24 -24.79 1.17
C ILE A 173 -27.53 -23.90 -0.03
N LEU A 174 -28.80 -23.69 -0.37
CA LEU A 174 -29.16 -22.82 -1.49
C LEU A 174 -28.56 -21.41 -1.29
N VAL A 175 -27.88 -20.88 -2.32
CA VAL A 175 -27.44 -19.48 -2.34
C VAL A 175 -28.66 -18.60 -2.61
N ASP A 176 -29.18 -17.97 -1.58
CA ASP A 176 -30.30 -17.03 -1.68
C ASP A 176 -29.85 -15.61 -2.05
N ASP A 177 -30.82 -14.71 -2.29
CA ASP A 177 -30.58 -13.31 -2.62
C ASP A 177 -29.79 -12.57 -1.54
N ILE A 178 -30.01 -12.92 -0.27
CA ILE A 178 -29.39 -12.24 0.87
C ILE A 178 -27.91 -12.60 0.91
N GLN A 179 -27.58 -13.89 0.84
CA GLN A 179 -26.22 -14.38 0.83
C GLN A 179 -25.45 -13.83 -0.38
N PHE A 180 -26.09 -13.84 -1.56
CA PHE A 180 -25.49 -13.28 -2.76
C PHE A 180 -25.12 -11.80 -2.59
N GLN A 181 -26.08 -10.98 -2.14
CA GLN A 181 -25.85 -9.54 -1.97
C GLN A 181 -24.81 -9.24 -0.90
N GLN A 182 -24.73 -10.05 0.15
CA GLN A 182 -23.68 -9.93 1.17
C GLN A 182 -22.28 -10.15 0.57
N VAL A 183 -22.09 -11.23 -0.19
CA VAL A 183 -20.79 -11.52 -0.82
C VAL A 183 -20.43 -10.45 -1.86
N ASP A 184 -21.39 -10.06 -2.71
CA ASP A 184 -21.22 -9.02 -3.73
C ASP A 184 -20.83 -7.66 -3.11
N ASN A 185 -21.51 -7.23 -2.04
CA ASN A 185 -21.18 -5.98 -1.35
C ASN A 185 -19.76 -5.99 -0.78
N LYS A 186 -19.34 -7.08 -0.12
CA LYS A 186 -17.98 -7.15 0.44
C LYS A 186 -16.90 -7.16 -0.63
N LEU A 187 -17.16 -7.77 -1.78
CA LEU A 187 -16.27 -7.73 -2.94
C LEU A 187 -16.22 -6.33 -3.58
N LYS A 188 -17.31 -5.55 -3.53
CA LYS A 188 -17.31 -4.15 -3.98
C LYS A 188 -16.58 -3.21 -3.00
N GLU A 189 -16.75 -3.41 -1.70
CA GLU A 189 -16.07 -2.64 -0.65
C GLU A 189 -14.55 -2.86 -0.66
N ALA A 190 -14.14 -4.11 -0.88
CA ALA A 190 -12.75 -4.48 -1.06
C ALA A 190 -12.62 -5.34 -2.32
N PRO A 191 -12.33 -4.74 -3.48
CA PRO A 191 -12.11 -5.49 -4.73
C PRO A 191 -10.97 -6.50 -4.59
N PRO A 192 -11.12 -7.72 -5.12
CA PRO A 192 -10.00 -8.65 -5.21
C PRO A 192 -8.84 -8.07 -6.02
N VAL A 193 -7.63 -8.26 -5.51
CA VAL A 193 -6.40 -7.81 -6.18
C VAL A 193 -5.79 -9.02 -6.87
N LYS A 194 -5.54 -8.91 -8.18
CA LYS A 194 -4.82 -9.94 -8.94
C LYS A 194 -3.41 -10.10 -8.37
N PHE A 195 -3.13 -11.27 -7.80
CA PHE A 195 -1.89 -11.56 -7.06
C PHE A 195 -0.69 -11.87 -7.99
N ASP A 196 -0.89 -11.99 -9.30
CA ASP A 196 0.17 -11.89 -10.32
C ASP A 196 1.03 -10.62 -10.12
N LEU A 197 0.38 -9.51 -9.75
CA LEU A 197 1.04 -8.26 -9.37
C LEU A 197 1.68 -8.29 -7.96
N ALA A 198 1.29 -9.21 -7.07
CA ALA A 198 1.85 -9.38 -5.73
C ALA A 198 3.11 -10.27 -5.71
N ARG A 199 3.32 -11.12 -6.74
CA ARG A 199 4.62 -11.77 -6.99
C ARG A 199 5.70 -10.74 -7.33
N GLN A 200 5.36 -9.67 -8.04
CA GLN A 200 6.31 -8.57 -8.33
C GLN A 200 6.73 -7.77 -7.07
N VAL A 201 5.92 -7.76 -6.01
CA VAL A 201 6.15 -6.99 -4.76
C VAL A 201 7.22 -7.61 -3.87
N ARG A 202 7.35 -8.94 -3.85
CA ARG A 202 8.23 -9.66 -2.92
C ARG A 202 9.73 -9.55 -3.24
N VAL A 203 10.08 -8.99 -4.39
CA VAL A 203 11.48 -8.77 -4.78
C VAL A 203 12.07 -7.55 -4.08
N PHE A 204 11.34 -6.44 -3.91
CA PHE A 204 11.94 -5.16 -3.49
C PHE A 204 11.74 -4.81 -2.01
N GLU A 205 10.64 -5.27 -1.40
CA GLU A 205 10.35 -5.06 0.02
C GLU A 205 11.50 -5.47 0.98
N PRO A 206 12.25 -6.57 0.76
CA PRO A 206 13.32 -6.95 1.68
C PRO A 206 14.58 -6.07 1.53
N TYR A 207 14.77 -5.36 0.42
CA TYR A 207 16.05 -4.68 0.17
C TYR A 207 16.03 -3.17 0.43
N LEU A 208 14.91 -2.47 0.20
CA LEU A 208 14.87 -1.00 0.23
C LEU A 208 13.81 -0.44 1.19
N GLN A 209 14.10 0.73 1.77
CA GLN A 209 13.17 1.50 2.58
C GLN A 209 13.36 3.00 2.28
N TYR A 210 12.29 3.77 2.22
CA TYR A 210 12.38 5.23 2.15
C TYR A 210 12.89 5.79 3.47
N VAL A 211 13.68 6.84 3.38
CA VAL A 211 14.23 7.54 4.54
C VAL A 211 14.11 9.05 4.36
N GLU A 212 13.43 9.68 5.32
CA GLU A 212 13.37 11.13 5.47
C GLU A 212 14.18 11.49 6.72
N LEU A 213 15.18 12.36 6.55
CA LEU A 213 15.98 12.88 7.66
C LEU A 213 15.76 14.39 7.70
N SER A 214 15.41 14.94 8.85
CA SER A 214 15.22 16.39 9.03
C SER A 214 15.95 16.88 10.28
N LEU A 215 16.64 18.00 10.14
CA LEU A 215 17.27 18.72 11.24
C LEU A 215 16.55 20.07 11.36
N THR A 216 15.82 20.23 12.45
CA THR A 216 15.01 21.42 12.73
C THR A 216 15.65 22.20 13.88
N GLY A 217 15.41 23.52 13.92
CA GLY A 217 15.86 24.42 15.00
C GLY A 217 17.37 24.67 15.11
N ALA A 218 18.23 23.86 14.49
CA ALA A 218 19.68 23.97 14.67
C ALA A 218 20.28 25.30 14.14
N ALA A 219 19.70 25.90 13.10
CA ALA A 219 20.20 27.12 12.48
C ALA A 219 19.73 28.40 13.21
N ILE A 220 20.03 28.56 14.50
CA ILE A 220 19.54 29.70 15.29
C ILE A 220 20.00 31.04 14.73
N GLN A 221 21.18 31.10 14.11
CA GLN A 221 21.74 32.29 13.48
C GLN A 221 20.86 32.90 12.37
N ARG A 222 19.82 32.18 11.93
CA ARG A 222 18.84 32.66 10.95
C ARG A 222 17.58 33.26 11.58
N HIS A 223 17.46 33.25 12.92
CA HIS A 223 16.31 33.84 13.60
C HIS A 223 16.34 35.37 13.52
N ARG A 224 15.23 35.91 13.02
CA ARG A 224 14.99 37.34 12.87
C ARG A 224 13.72 37.71 13.61
N ILE A 225 13.75 38.84 14.29
CA ILE A 225 12.55 39.43 14.88
C ILE A 225 12.08 40.59 14.02
N SER A 226 10.77 40.80 13.94
CA SER A 226 10.24 42.05 13.40
C SER A 226 10.17 43.10 14.50
N ILE A 227 10.68 44.30 14.23
CA ILE A 227 10.61 45.39 15.21
C ILE A 227 9.15 45.84 15.32
N PRO A 228 8.57 45.98 16.53
CA PRO A 228 7.19 46.41 16.71
C PRO A 228 6.87 47.73 15.96
N PRO A 229 5.70 47.84 15.30
CA PRO A 229 5.33 49.04 14.54
C PRO A 229 5.32 50.33 15.38
N CYS A 230 5.04 50.23 16.68
CA CYS A 230 5.09 51.35 17.62
C CYS A 230 6.50 51.93 17.78
N ILE A 231 7.54 51.10 17.69
CA ILE A 231 8.95 51.52 17.74
C ILE A 231 9.40 52.03 16.36
N GLN A 232 8.98 51.38 15.27
CA GLN A 232 9.33 51.79 13.90
C GLN A 232 8.88 53.23 13.57
N LYS A 233 7.77 53.69 14.16
CA LYS A 233 7.21 55.03 13.93
C LYS A 233 8.04 56.17 14.54
N LEU A 234 9.07 55.87 15.34
CA LEU A 234 9.92 56.86 16.01
C LEU A 234 10.99 57.51 15.11
N GLY A 235 11.14 57.05 13.85
CA GLY A 235 12.05 57.64 12.85
C GLY A 235 13.39 56.91 12.69
N SER A 236 14.24 57.39 11.78
CA SER A 236 15.58 56.83 11.48
C SER A 236 16.55 57.94 11.05
N SER A 237 17.84 57.85 11.43
CA SER A 237 18.92 58.65 10.83
C SER A 237 19.45 57.98 9.55
N GLU A 238 19.97 58.78 8.61
CA GLU A 238 20.33 58.37 7.23
C GLU A 238 21.41 57.26 7.13
N ASP A 239 22.09 56.88 8.21
CA ASP A 239 23.28 56.00 8.14
C ASP A 239 23.01 54.50 8.43
N LEU A 240 21.79 54.11 8.82
CA LEU A 240 21.40 52.73 9.16
C LEU A 240 20.19 52.21 8.35
N GLU A 241 20.07 52.65 7.10
CA GLU A 241 18.83 52.61 6.32
C GLU A 241 18.36 51.21 5.81
N GLY A 242 19.15 50.14 5.99
CA GLY A 242 18.84 48.82 5.40
C GLY A 242 18.51 47.69 6.38
N ARG A 243 19.04 47.71 7.61
CA ARG A 243 19.05 46.53 8.50
C ARG A 243 18.12 46.61 9.72
N LEU A 244 17.70 47.81 10.11
CA LEU A 244 16.87 48.03 11.31
C LEU A 244 15.38 48.30 10.99
N ARG A 245 15.01 48.40 9.71
CA ARG A 245 13.69 48.93 9.31
C ARG A 245 12.51 47.98 9.50
N THR A 246 12.70 46.67 9.34
CA THR A 246 11.59 45.70 9.41
C THR A 246 11.94 44.44 10.18
N THR A 247 13.20 43.98 10.11
CA THR A 247 13.66 42.74 10.75
C THR A 247 15.08 42.88 11.28
N PHE A 248 15.34 42.40 12.49
CA PHE A 248 16.66 42.40 13.15
C PHE A 248 17.20 40.96 13.26
N ASP A 249 18.46 40.73 12.88
CA ASP A 249 19.15 39.45 13.09
C ASP A 249 19.51 39.32 14.58
N LEU A 250 18.90 38.37 15.30
CA LEU A 250 19.06 38.24 16.75
C LEU A 250 20.48 37.84 17.19
N ILE A 251 21.20 37.15 16.32
CA ILE A 251 22.49 36.55 16.61
C ILE A 251 23.44 36.95 15.48
N ASN A 252 24.57 37.55 15.84
CA ASN A 252 25.64 37.81 14.88
C ASN A 252 26.18 36.49 14.33
N LYS A 253 26.75 36.50 13.12
CA LYS A 253 27.31 35.28 12.49
C LYS A 253 28.59 34.85 13.24
N ASP A 254 28.44 34.35 14.45
CA ASP A 254 29.49 33.78 15.27
C ASP A 254 29.64 32.30 14.94
N ASP A 255 30.87 31.84 14.70
CA ASP A 255 31.10 30.48 14.20
C ASP A 255 30.81 29.42 15.28
N LYS A 256 30.78 29.79 16.57
CA LYS A 256 30.46 28.87 17.68
C LYS A 256 28.97 28.46 17.73
N LEU A 257 28.07 29.41 17.46
CA LEU A 257 26.61 29.20 17.45
C LEU A 257 26.08 28.73 16.10
N SER A 258 26.98 28.43 15.16
CA SER A 258 26.65 28.07 13.79
C SER A 258 26.38 26.57 13.63
N SER A 259 25.24 26.23 13.03
CA SER A 259 24.86 24.85 12.69
C SER A 259 25.66 24.20 11.56
N LYS A 260 26.58 24.92 10.91
CA LYS A 260 27.26 24.48 9.67
C LYS A 260 27.89 23.08 9.80
N SER A 261 28.47 22.77 10.96
CA SER A 261 29.14 21.48 11.21
C SER A 261 28.13 20.31 11.30
N LEU A 262 26.96 20.56 11.90
CA LEU A 262 25.85 19.61 11.99
C LEU A 262 25.20 19.39 10.62
N ASP A 263 24.99 20.48 9.86
CA ASP A 263 24.45 20.44 8.50
C ASP A 263 25.38 19.65 7.56
N ALA A 264 26.69 19.89 7.64
CA ALA A 264 27.69 19.16 6.87
C ALA A 264 27.73 17.67 7.24
N SER A 265 27.64 17.36 8.54
CA SER A 265 27.62 15.97 9.04
C SER A 265 26.37 15.24 8.55
N LEU A 266 25.18 15.86 8.64
CA LEU A 266 23.94 15.28 8.14
C LEU A 266 23.97 15.10 6.61
N ARG A 267 24.59 16.04 5.88
CA ARG A 267 24.77 15.93 4.43
C ARG A 267 25.66 14.74 4.06
N SER A 268 26.80 14.55 4.72
CA SER A 268 27.64 13.36 4.51
C SER A 268 26.88 12.08 4.80
N ILE A 269 26.15 11.99 5.93
CA ILE A 269 25.31 10.83 6.24
C ILE A 269 24.32 10.54 5.10
N ARG A 270 23.66 11.57 4.57
CA ARG A 270 22.74 11.43 3.44
C ARG A 270 23.47 10.90 2.21
N ASP A 271 24.59 11.51 1.82
CA ASP A 271 25.27 11.22 0.56
C ASP A 271 25.96 9.84 0.58
N ASP A 272 26.49 9.43 1.73
CA ASP A 272 27.25 8.18 1.89
C ASP A 272 26.34 6.96 2.10
N LEU A 273 25.25 7.10 2.87
CA LEU A 273 24.41 5.97 3.33
C LEU A 273 23.03 5.88 2.68
N THR A 274 22.60 6.90 1.93
CA THR A 274 21.29 6.91 1.27
C THR A 274 21.43 7.29 -0.19
N LYS A 275 20.48 6.87 -1.02
CA LYS A 275 20.46 7.22 -2.45
C LYS A 275 19.24 8.06 -2.78
N SER A 276 19.43 9.12 -3.57
CA SER A 276 18.34 9.96 -4.03
C SER A 276 17.76 9.42 -5.32
N LEU A 277 16.42 9.31 -5.36
CA LEU A 277 15.62 8.96 -6.52
C LEU A 277 14.98 10.22 -7.15
N GLY A 278 15.59 11.39 -6.97
CA GLY A 278 15.05 12.67 -7.45
C GLY A 278 13.73 13.04 -6.77
N LYS A 279 12.67 13.26 -7.56
CA LYS A 279 11.35 13.68 -7.07
C LYS A 279 10.66 12.63 -6.19
N GLN A 280 11.07 11.38 -6.29
CA GLN A 280 10.50 10.25 -5.54
C GLN A 280 11.05 10.15 -4.11
N GLY A 281 12.08 10.93 -3.75
CA GLY A 281 12.65 10.97 -2.41
C GLY A 281 14.00 10.26 -2.29
N ARG A 282 14.31 9.77 -1.08
CA ARG A 282 15.57 9.05 -0.79
C ARG A 282 15.29 7.68 -0.20
N VAL A 283 16.09 6.70 -0.61
CA VAL A 283 16.02 5.31 -0.16
C VAL A 283 17.31 4.86 0.49
N ILE A 284 17.20 3.89 1.39
CA ILE A 284 18.31 3.20 2.03
C ILE A 284 18.13 1.70 1.86
N SER A 285 19.24 0.97 1.77
CA SER A 285 19.23 -0.49 1.86
C SER A 285 18.90 -0.94 3.29
N LYS A 286 17.92 -1.83 3.47
CA LYS A 286 17.55 -2.37 4.79
C LYS A 286 18.75 -2.99 5.52
N ALA A 287 19.68 -3.61 4.80
CA ALA A 287 20.92 -4.16 5.36
C ALA A 287 21.86 -3.09 5.97
N GLN A 288 21.83 -1.86 5.44
CA GLN A 288 22.67 -0.73 5.89
C GLN A 288 21.97 0.15 6.94
N LYS A 289 20.69 -0.11 7.23
CA LYS A 289 19.92 0.61 8.25
C LYS A 289 20.60 0.62 9.63
N PRO A 290 21.19 -0.47 10.15
CA PRO A 290 21.91 -0.44 11.43
C PRO A 290 23.08 0.56 11.43
N LEU A 291 23.81 0.65 10.32
CA LEU A 291 24.93 1.60 10.19
C LEU A 291 24.42 3.05 10.16
N LEU A 292 23.32 3.33 9.47
CA LEU A 292 22.67 4.65 9.50
C LEU A 292 22.26 5.04 10.92
N MET A 293 21.59 4.15 11.65
CA MET A 293 21.15 4.43 13.02
C MET A 293 22.33 4.74 13.95
N LYS A 294 23.46 4.04 13.78
CA LYS A 294 24.69 4.36 14.51
C LYS A 294 25.19 5.76 14.22
N ARG A 295 25.29 6.16 12.95
CA ARG A 295 25.75 7.50 12.54
C ARG A 295 24.79 8.61 12.98
N LEU A 296 23.48 8.38 12.94
CA LEU A 296 22.50 9.32 13.48
C LEU A 296 22.62 9.44 15.01
N GLY A 297 22.94 8.36 15.71
CA GLY A 297 23.29 8.38 17.13
C GLY A 297 24.50 9.28 17.43
N GLU A 298 25.59 9.14 16.67
CA GLU A 298 26.77 10.00 16.77
C GLU A 298 26.41 11.49 16.51
N LEU A 299 25.54 11.75 15.52
CA LEU A 299 25.07 13.10 15.22
C LEU A 299 24.19 13.68 16.35
N ARG A 300 23.35 12.87 17.00
CA ARG A 300 22.56 13.31 18.16
C ARG A 300 23.42 13.72 19.34
N VAL A 301 24.52 13.01 19.59
CA VAL A 301 25.49 13.39 20.63
C VAL A 301 26.10 14.76 20.31
N LYS A 302 26.51 14.99 19.04
CA LYS A 302 27.01 16.30 18.60
C LYS A 302 25.93 17.40 18.69
N LEU A 303 24.68 17.09 18.34
CA LEU A 303 23.56 18.01 18.46
C LEU A 303 23.34 18.42 19.92
N LYS A 304 23.42 17.48 20.86
CA LYS A 304 23.29 17.78 22.29
C LYS A 304 24.42 18.66 22.81
N ALA A 305 25.66 18.36 22.44
CA ALA A 305 26.79 19.24 22.79
C ALA A 305 26.64 20.66 22.22
N HIS A 306 26.07 20.78 21.01
CA HIS A 306 25.75 22.07 20.42
C HIS A 306 24.61 22.77 21.18
N GLN A 307 23.56 22.06 21.58
CA GLN A 307 22.49 22.61 22.43
C GLN A 307 23.04 23.17 23.75
N ASP A 308 23.97 22.46 24.41
CA ASP A 308 24.58 22.90 25.66
C ASP A 308 25.42 24.17 25.44
N THR A 309 26.24 24.19 24.38
CA THR A 309 27.03 25.39 24.00
C THR A 309 26.13 26.59 23.70
N VAL A 310 25.03 26.35 23.00
CA VAL A 310 24.02 27.36 22.70
C VAL A 310 23.36 27.84 24.00
N ALA A 311 23.01 26.96 24.93
CA ALA A 311 22.39 27.35 26.19
C ALA A 311 23.25 28.33 26.99
N ASP A 312 24.57 28.11 27.00
CA ASP A 312 25.52 28.93 27.76
C ASP A 312 25.70 30.35 27.16
N GLU A 313 25.74 30.48 25.83
CA GLU A 313 26.07 31.75 25.16
C GLU A 313 24.82 32.51 24.65
N LEU A 314 23.70 31.82 24.34
CA LEU A 314 22.55 32.40 23.63
C LEU A 314 21.86 33.52 24.41
N GLN A 315 21.66 33.37 25.72
CA GLN A 315 20.98 34.39 26.51
C GLN A 315 21.78 35.71 26.52
N GLN A 316 23.11 35.63 26.61
CA GLN A 316 23.98 36.80 26.58
C GLN A 316 23.91 37.51 25.22
N HIS A 317 23.87 36.74 24.12
CA HIS A 317 23.69 37.30 22.78
C HIS A 317 22.31 37.96 22.60
N LEU A 318 21.23 37.35 23.11
CA LEU A 318 19.89 37.93 23.07
C LEU A 318 19.81 39.24 23.88
N ASP A 319 20.38 39.26 25.07
CA ASP A 319 20.41 40.44 25.95
C ASP A 319 21.25 41.56 25.31
N GLY A 320 22.40 41.22 24.71
CA GLY A 320 23.23 42.15 23.96
C GLY A 320 22.52 42.76 22.75
N SER A 321 21.83 41.93 21.96
CA SER A 321 21.01 42.36 20.83
C SER A 321 19.86 43.27 21.26
N ARG A 322 19.16 42.93 22.35
CA ARG A 322 18.11 43.78 22.95
C ARG A 322 18.68 45.14 23.36
N LYS A 323 19.84 45.15 24.01
CA LYS A 323 20.51 46.40 24.42
C LYS A 323 20.84 47.28 23.23
N GLN A 324 21.34 46.71 22.11
CA GLN A 324 21.63 47.48 20.90
C GLN A 324 20.38 48.16 20.31
N ILE A 325 19.24 47.46 20.30
CA ILE A 325 17.97 48.05 19.84
C ILE A 325 17.55 49.19 20.75
N ILE A 326 17.62 48.99 22.07
CA ILE A 326 17.24 50.02 23.06
C ILE A 326 18.17 51.24 22.95
N ASP A 327 19.48 51.04 22.93
CA ASP A 327 20.45 52.13 22.86
C ASP A 327 20.30 52.96 21.57
N TYR A 328 19.86 52.34 20.47
CA TYR A 328 19.55 53.05 19.21
C TYR A 328 18.23 53.84 19.27
N TYR A 329 17.14 53.24 19.75
CA TYR A 329 15.82 53.87 19.74
C TYR A 329 15.54 54.79 20.94
N LEU A 330 16.27 54.65 22.05
CA LEU A 330 16.11 55.49 23.24
C LEU A 330 16.26 56.99 22.96
N PRO A 331 17.32 57.48 22.28
CA PRO A 331 17.44 58.92 21.98
C PRO A 331 16.33 59.42 21.05
N LEU A 332 15.88 58.60 20.09
CA LEU A 332 14.77 58.94 19.18
C LEU A 332 13.43 59.03 19.93
N ALA A 333 13.19 58.10 20.85
CA ALA A 333 11.97 58.04 21.67
C ALA A 333 11.89 59.17 22.71
N ILE A 334 13.03 59.68 23.18
CA ILE A 334 13.08 60.86 24.07
C ILE A 334 12.84 62.15 23.28
N GLN A 335 13.39 62.25 22.06
CA GLN A 335 13.20 63.44 21.22
C GLN A 335 11.77 63.57 20.69
N ASN A 336 11.12 62.44 20.38
CA ASN A 336 9.74 62.39 19.89
C ASN A 336 8.94 61.31 20.65
N PRO A 337 8.51 61.59 21.90
CA PRO A 337 7.72 60.64 22.67
C PRO A 337 6.37 60.43 22.01
N SER A 338 6.05 59.20 21.64
CA SER A 338 4.75 58.86 21.07
C SER A 338 3.64 58.92 22.12
N ASP A 339 2.40 59.20 21.70
CA ASP A 339 1.20 59.14 22.57
C ASP A 339 1.06 57.79 23.31
N ALA A 340 1.58 56.71 22.72
CA ALA A 340 1.60 55.38 23.33
C ALA A 340 2.51 55.27 24.57
N ILE A 341 3.50 56.15 24.72
CA ILE A 341 4.34 56.27 25.91
C ILE A 341 3.58 57.05 26.99
N HIS A 342 2.96 58.18 26.62
CA HIS A 342 2.18 59.01 27.53
C HIS A 342 0.97 58.26 28.12
N GLY A 343 0.29 57.43 27.31
CA GLY A 343 -0.85 56.63 27.77
C GLY A 343 -0.54 55.56 28.81
N GLN A 344 0.74 55.28 29.09
CA GLN A 344 1.17 54.31 30.11
C GLN A 344 1.62 54.98 31.42
N LEU A 345 1.71 56.32 31.46
CA LEU A 345 2.06 57.05 32.66
C LEU A 345 0.83 57.25 33.56
N LEU A 346 0.98 56.96 34.85
CA LEU A 346 -0.09 57.17 35.86
C LEU A 346 -0.24 58.65 36.24
N VAL A 347 0.67 59.51 35.80
CA VAL A 347 0.71 60.94 36.10
C VAL A 347 0.93 61.69 34.78
N ALA A 348 0.21 62.79 34.57
CA ALA A 348 0.35 63.64 33.40
C ALA A 348 1.64 64.49 33.48
N THR A 349 2.78 63.83 33.33
CA THR A 349 4.13 64.42 33.31
C THR A 349 4.87 63.98 32.06
N GLU A 350 5.89 64.74 31.65
CA GLU A 350 6.80 64.30 30.59
C GLU A 350 7.48 62.99 30.97
N PRO A 351 7.61 62.02 30.05
CA PRO A 351 8.21 60.72 30.32
C PRO A 351 9.68 60.89 30.68
N THR A 352 10.12 60.25 31.78
CA THR A 352 11.55 60.19 32.09
C THR A 352 12.26 59.21 31.16
N GLU A 353 13.58 59.32 31.03
CA GLU A 353 14.39 58.34 30.28
C GLU A 353 14.14 56.90 30.75
N ASN A 354 13.92 56.70 32.06
CA ASN A 354 13.60 55.40 32.63
C ASN A 354 12.21 54.88 32.20
N ASP A 355 11.24 55.77 32.02
CA ASP A 355 9.89 55.40 31.55
C ASP A 355 9.93 55.01 30.08
N VAL A 356 10.66 55.75 29.25
CA VAL A 356 10.87 55.42 27.83
C VAL A 356 11.62 54.10 27.67
N ARG A 357 12.67 53.87 28.47
CA ARG A 357 13.43 52.61 28.50
C ARG A 357 12.54 51.44 28.94
N ARG A 358 11.67 51.63 29.93
CA ARG A 358 10.72 50.60 30.39
C ARG A 358 9.70 50.26 29.30
N TRP A 359 9.18 51.29 28.63
CA TRP A 359 8.25 51.12 27.51
C TRP A 359 8.88 50.32 26.36
N LEU A 360 10.10 50.70 25.93
CA LEU A 360 10.84 49.98 24.88
C LEU A 360 11.04 48.51 25.25
N ASN A 361 11.47 48.21 26.48
CA ASN A 361 11.62 46.82 26.95
C ASN A 361 10.30 46.05 26.89
N ALA A 362 9.20 46.63 27.37
CA ALA A 362 7.89 45.99 27.34
C ALA A 362 7.39 45.70 25.91
N GLN A 363 7.67 46.61 24.97
CA GLN A 363 7.35 46.35 23.56
C GLN A 363 8.22 45.23 22.97
N LEU A 364 9.51 45.18 23.33
CA LEU A 364 10.42 44.13 22.86
C LEU A 364 10.16 42.76 23.52
N ASP A 365 9.60 42.70 24.73
CA ASP A 365 9.19 41.45 25.40
C ASP A 365 8.14 40.68 24.60
N SER A 366 7.32 41.37 23.80
CA SER A 366 6.31 40.74 22.95
C SER A 366 6.88 40.02 21.72
N VAL A 367 8.10 40.33 21.31
CA VAL A 367 8.71 39.82 20.05
C VAL A 367 10.02 39.07 20.26
N PHE A 368 10.73 39.27 21.37
CA PHE A 368 11.97 38.57 21.66
C PHE A 368 11.68 37.15 22.16
N PRO A 369 12.20 36.10 21.49
CA PRO A 369 12.07 34.73 21.96
C PRO A 369 12.96 34.51 23.20
N ARG A 370 12.59 33.52 24.01
CA ARG A 370 13.45 33.02 25.10
C ARG A 370 14.43 31.98 24.58
N SER A 371 15.61 31.91 25.19
CA SER A 371 16.65 30.96 24.82
C SER A 371 16.18 29.51 24.94
N GLU A 372 15.39 29.18 25.97
CA GLU A 372 14.89 27.82 26.19
C GLU A 372 13.95 27.34 25.07
N THR A 373 13.12 28.24 24.52
CA THR A 373 12.20 27.91 23.41
C THR A 373 12.98 27.58 22.14
N LEU A 374 14.01 28.35 21.82
CA LEU A 374 14.84 28.13 20.63
C LEU A 374 15.65 26.83 20.71
N ILE A 375 16.09 26.45 21.91
CA ILE A 375 16.86 25.21 22.13
C ILE A 375 15.94 23.98 22.05
N GLN A 376 14.70 24.07 22.55
CA GLN A 376 13.73 22.96 22.48
C GLN A 376 13.33 22.57 21.06
N ASP A 377 13.41 23.51 20.12
CA ASP A 377 13.11 23.29 18.70
C ASP A 377 14.26 22.59 17.96
N MET A 378 15.45 22.48 18.55
CA MET A 378 16.59 21.80 17.96
C MET A 378 16.43 20.28 18.00
N ARG A 379 16.03 19.65 16.89
CA ARG A 379 15.78 18.21 16.85
C ARG A 379 16.23 17.59 15.54
N LEU A 380 16.66 16.33 15.64
CA LEU A 380 16.93 15.46 14.50
C LEU A 380 15.82 14.40 14.44
N GLU A 381 15.00 14.44 13.39
CA GLU A 381 13.94 13.46 13.15
C GLU A 381 14.27 12.58 11.95
N GLU A 382 14.06 11.28 12.10
CA GLU A 382 14.08 10.29 11.04
C GLU A 382 12.71 9.63 10.88
N ARG A 383 12.28 9.45 9.62
CA ARG A 383 11.10 8.68 9.27
C ARG A 383 11.45 7.62 8.24
N PHE A 384 11.03 6.40 8.52
CA PHE A 384 11.16 5.28 7.60
C PHE A 384 9.79 4.92 7.05
N LYS A 385 9.70 4.76 5.73
CA LYS A 385 8.48 4.30 5.06
C LYS A 385 8.83 3.11 4.18
N ASP A 386 8.06 2.05 4.25
CA ASP A 386 8.25 0.93 3.35
C ASP A 386 7.83 1.31 1.93
N VAL A 387 8.48 0.68 0.95
CA VAL A 387 8.13 0.86 -0.45
C VAL A 387 6.81 0.12 -0.68
N THR A 388 5.79 0.83 -1.17
CA THR A 388 4.47 0.26 -1.41
C THR A 388 4.35 -0.35 -2.81
N TYR A 389 3.34 -1.20 -2.98
CA TYR A 389 2.97 -1.82 -4.24
C TYR A 389 2.80 -0.81 -5.39
N GLU A 390 2.09 0.29 -5.14
CA GLU A 390 1.78 1.33 -6.14
C GLU A 390 3.06 2.01 -6.62
N THR A 391 4.01 2.20 -5.70
CA THR A 391 5.28 2.88 -5.96
C THR A 391 6.16 2.08 -6.94
N LEU A 392 6.15 0.75 -6.83
CA LEU A 392 6.94 -0.16 -7.66
C LEU A 392 6.40 -0.28 -9.09
N ASN A 393 5.09 -0.12 -9.27
CA ASN A 393 4.44 -0.20 -10.59
C ASN A 393 4.65 1.03 -11.47
N HIS A 394 5.27 2.09 -10.93
CA HIS A 394 5.66 3.23 -11.75
C HIS A 394 6.92 2.90 -12.55
N LYS A 395 6.82 2.91 -13.88
CA LYS A 395 7.93 2.63 -14.83
C LYS A 395 9.19 3.45 -14.54
N GLU A 396 9.05 4.65 -13.98
CA GLU A 396 10.16 5.54 -13.63
C GLU A 396 10.88 5.16 -12.33
N PHE A 397 10.24 4.41 -11.43
CA PHE A 397 10.83 4.03 -10.14
C PHE A 397 11.99 3.05 -10.34
N LEU A 398 11.77 1.97 -11.10
CA LEU A 398 12.81 0.97 -11.37
C LEU A 398 14.04 1.60 -12.07
N GLN A 399 13.80 2.48 -13.04
CA GLN A 399 14.87 3.22 -13.71
C GLN A 399 15.67 4.10 -12.73
N SER A 400 14.98 4.75 -11.80
CA SER A 400 15.59 5.59 -10.78
C SER A 400 16.44 4.77 -9.80
N VAL A 401 15.96 3.60 -9.38
CA VAL A 401 16.71 2.67 -8.52
C VAL A 401 17.95 2.14 -9.23
N LYS A 402 17.82 1.65 -10.46
CA LYS A 402 18.96 1.16 -11.26
C LYS A 402 20.03 2.22 -11.42
N LYS A 403 19.64 3.45 -11.75
CA LYS A 403 20.57 4.58 -11.86
C LYS A 403 21.25 4.90 -10.53
N ALA A 404 20.52 4.82 -9.43
CA ALA A 404 21.02 5.12 -8.09
C ALA A 404 21.98 4.05 -7.53
N PHE A 405 21.82 2.80 -7.96
CA PHE A 405 22.58 1.63 -7.47
C PHE A 405 23.47 0.97 -8.55
N SER A 406 23.72 1.64 -9.68
CA SER A 406 24.45 1.08 -10.83
C SER A 406 25.87 0.59 -10.54
N GLY A 407 26.45 0.96 -9.39
CA GLY A 407 27.81 0.56 -8.98
C GLY A 407 27.87 -0.55 -7.92
N THR A 408 26.75 -1.12 -7.48
CA THR A 408 26.74 -2.09 -6.36
C THR A 408 26.86 -3.56 -6.80
N GLY A 409 26.98 -3.85 -8.10
CA GLY A 409 27.08 -5.22 -8.63
C GLY A 409 25.81 -6.06 -8.44
N ILE A 410 24.72 -5.44 -7.96
CA ILE A 410 23.41 -6.07 -7.83
C ILE A 410 22.71 -5.89 -9.17
N ASP A 411 22.47 -7.00 -9.83
CA ASP A 411 21.65 -7.03 -11.03
C ASP A 411 20.17 -6.98 -10.61
N TRP A 412 19.61 -5.77 -10.63
CA TRP A 412 18.20 -5.54 -10.30
C TRP A 412 17.25 -6.07 -11.38
N ASP A 413 17.75 -6.34 -12.60
CA ASP A 413 16.99 -7.05 -13.63
C ASP A 413 16.93 -8.54 -13.28
N LYS A 414 18.07 -9.15 -12.97
CA LYS A 414 18.12 -10.56 -12.59
C LYS A 414 17.40 -10.87 -11.27
N ALA A 415 17.46 -10.00 -10.27
CA ALA A 415 16.70 -10.17 -9.02
C ALA A 415 15.17 -10.12 -9.26
N TYR A 416 14.75 -9.37 -10.28
CA TYR A 416 13.36 -9.31 -10.74
C TYR A 416 13.00 -10.57 -11.57
N GLU A 417 13.89 -11.00 -12.47
CA GLU A 417 13.72 -12.16 -13.35
C GLU A 417 13.82 -13.52 -12.65
N GLU A 418 14.75 -13.75 -11.71
CA GLU A 418 14.90 -15.04 -11.00
C GLU A 418 13.70 -15.37 -10.10
N PHE A 419 13.01 -14.34 -9.58
CA PHE A 419 11.79 -14.53 -8.79
C PHE A 419 10.57 -14.82 -9.68
N LEU A 420 10.51 -14.22 -10.88
CA LEU A 420 9.57 -14.61 -11.93
C LEU A 420 9.83 -16.08 -12.32
N ALA A 421 11.08 -16.45 -12.61
CA ALA A 421 11.50 -17.80 -13.01
C ALA A 421 11.29 -18.89 -11.94
N ALA A 422 11.28 -18.53 -10.65
CA ALA A 422 10.99 -19.47 -9.56
C ALA A 422 9.48 -19.78 -9.42
N GLY A 423 8.60 -18.95 -9.98
CA GLY A 423 7.15 -19.12 -9.97
C GLY A 423 6.53 -19.40 -11.35
N GLU A 424 7.28 -19.18 -12.41
CA GLU A 424 6.92 -19.35 -13.82
C GLU A 424 8.19 -19.81 -14.53
N LYS A 425 8.39 -21.13 -14.65
CA LYS A 425 9.39 -21.64 -15.58
C LYS A 425 8.79 -21.50 -16.98
N ASP A 426 9.04 -20.37 -17.62
CA ASP A 426 8.97 -20.28 -19.08
C ASP A 426 9.99 -21.26 -19.65
N SER A 427 9.48 -22.37 -20.19
CA SER A 427 10.24 -23.27 -21.03
C SER A 427 10.27 -22.71 -22.44
N ASP A 428 11.07 -21.66 -22.66
CA ASP A 428 11.53 -21.29 -24.00
C ASP A 428 13.02 -20.90 -23.93
N ALA A 429 13.84 -21.93 -23.73
CA ALA A 429 15.21 -21.93 -24.20
C ALA A 429 15.53 -23.37 -24.63
N HIS A 430 15.35 -23.65 -25.92
CA HIS A 430 16.32 -24.31 -26.80
C HIS A 430 15.61 -24.82 -28.06
N GLU A 431 15.83 -24.12 -29.18
CA GLU A 431 16.08 -24.74 -30.48
C GLU A 431 16.97 -23.79 -31.31
N GLU A 432 18.29 -23.95 -31.14
CA GLU A 432 19.21 -24.15 -32.28
C GLU A 432 19.86 -25.51 -32.11
#